data_AF-A0A505IRP1-F1
#
_entry.id   AF-A0A505IRP1-F1
#
_cell.length_a   1.000
_cell.length_b   1.000
_cell.length_c   1.000
_cell.angle_alpha   90.00
_cell.angle_beta   90.00
_cell.angle_gamma   90.00
#
_symmetry.space_group_name_H-M   'P 1'
#
loop_
_entity.id
_entity.type
_entity.pdbx_description
1 polymer ?
#
loop_
_entity_poly.entity_id
_entity_poly.type
_entity_poly.pdbx_seq_one_letter_code
_entity_poly.pdbx_strand_id
1 'polypeptide(L)'
;MGMALSSKIQTIDDENTSPTENNSSFIGKTGGQIFHEMMRLHNVKHIFGYPGGTILPILDALYASPHLTFILPKHEQSAGHMAEGYARASISSYPTPGIVLVTSGPGATNLITPLQNALSDGTPLIAFCGQVATSAIGKDGFQEADVLGMTRFCTKWNVGVKHVRELPQRIEEAFWVALSGRMGPVVVEVPKDVGAGVYS
;
A
#
# COMPACT_ATOMS: atom_id res chain seq x y z
N MET A 1 45.75 -36.10 27.29
CA MET A 1 44.43 -36.43 26.71
C MET A 1 43.92 -35.16 26.06
N GLY A 2 44.17 -35.02 24.76
CA GLY A 2 43.86 -33.79 24.01
C GLY A 2 42.41 -33.77 23.56
N MET A 3 41.87 -32.57 23.37
CA MET A 3 40.86 -32.30 22.36
C MET A 3 40.84 -30.81 22.02
N ALA A 4 40.67 -30.54 20.73
CA ALA A 4 41.07 -29.35 20.01
C ALA A 4 40.13 -28.15 20.18
N LEU A 5 40.69 -26.94 20.00
CA LEU A 5 39.97 -25.76 19.57
C LEU A 5 39.21 -26.07 18.27
N SER A 6 37.92 -25.74 18.22
CA SER A 6 37.20 -25.60 16.95
C SER A 6 36.23 -24.43 17.03
N SER A 7 36.64 -23.36 16.36
CA SER A 7 35.88 -22.17 16.03
C SER A 7 34.74 -22.50 15.09
N LYS A 8 33.50 -22.16 15.47
CA LYS A 8 32.41 -21.90 14.53
C LYS A 8 31.71 -20.61 14.93
N ILE A 9 32.37 -19.50 14.59
CA ILE A 9 31.67 -18.26 14.25
C ILE A 9 30.88 -18.62 13.00
N GLN A 10 29.57 -18.74 13.15
CA GLN A 10 28.67 -18.90 12.01
C GLN A 10 28.67 -17.54 11.32
N THR A 11 29.31 -17.50 10.16
CA THR A 11 29.37 -16.32 9.29
C THR A 11 27.95 -15.90 8.99
N ILE A 12 27.68 -14.62 9.28
CA ILE A 12 26.55 -13.89 8.74
C ILE A 12 26.84 -13.85 7.24
N ASP A 13 26.20 -14.72 6.47
CA ASP A 13 26.26 -14.63 5.03
C ASP A 13 25.51 -13.37 4.62
N ASP A 14 26.27 -12.42 4.08
CA ASP A 14 25.82 -11.20 3.44
C ASP A 14 24.91 -11.54 2.25
N GLU A 15 23.60 -11.71 2.46
CA GLU A 15 22.62 -11.51 1.40
C GLU A 15 22.34 -10.01 1.26
N ASN A 16 23.34 -9.30 0.74
CA ASN A 16 23.14 -8.00 0.12
C ASN A 16 22.58 -8.24 -1.30
N THR A 17 21.34 -8.75 -1.36
CA THR A 17 20.63 -8.93 -2.62
C THR A 17 20.10 -7.57 -3.07
N SER A 18 20.59 -7.11 -4.22
CA SER A 18 20.13 -5.88 -4.84
C SER A 18 18.60 -5.91 -5.06
N PRO A 19 17.89 -4.75 -4.99
CA PRO A 19 16.43 -4.68 -5.17
C PRO A 19 15.90 -5.27 -6.49
N THR A 20 16.79 -5.52 -7.45
CA THR A 20 16.47 -5.99 -8.80
C THR A 20 16.26 -7.51 -8.91
N GLU A 21 16.77 -8.34 -8.00
CA GLU A 21 16.64 -9.81 -8.12
C GLU A 21 15.30 -10.37 -7.60
N ASN A 22 14.58 -9.64 -6.75
CA ASN A 22 13.33 -10.10 -6.11
C ASN A 22 12.08 -10.01 -7.02
N ASN A 23 12.18 -9.35 -8.17
CA ASN A 23 11.06 -9.12 -9.07
C ASN A 23 10.65 -10.37 -9.89
N SER A 24 11.51 -11.38 -9.97
CA SER A 24 11.23 -12.63 -10.66
C SER A 24 10.05 -13.40 -10.05
N SER A 25 9.86 -13.26 -8.72
CA SER A 25 8.76 -13.89 -7.97
C SER A 25 7.36 -13.36 -8.34
N PHE A 26 7.30 -12.18 -8.97
CA PHE A 26 6.05 -11.55 -9.40
C PHE A 26 5.63 -11.90 -10.83
N ILE A 27 6.51 -12.52 -11.63
CA ILE A 27 6.19 -12.89 -13.02
C ILE A 27 4.95 -13.78 -13.07
N GLY A 28 4.01 -13.43 -13.94
CA GLY A 28 2.74 -14.13 -14.13
C GLY A 28 1.64 -13.75 -13.11
N LYS A 29 1.92 -12.90 -12.12
CA LYS A 29 0.92 -12.41 -11.17
C LYS A 29 0.21 -11.16 -11.69
N THR A 30 -1.07 -11.01 -11.33
CA THR A 30 -1.80 -9.75 -11.56
C THR A 30 -1.35 -8.66 -10.57
N GLY A 31 -1.64 -7.40 -10.87
CA GLY A 31 -1.42 -6.29 -9.93
C GLY A 31 -2.09 -6.51 -8.57
N GLY A 32 -3.31 -7.08 -8.54
CA GLY A 32 -3.99 -7.48 -7.31
C GLY A 32 -3.25 -8.55 -6.51
N GLN A 33 -2.73 -9.59 -7.17
CA GLN A 33 -1.94 -10.63 -6.51
C GLN A 33 -0.60 -10.10 -5.99
N ILE A 34 0.02 -9.17 -6.71
CA ILE A 34 1.23 -8.47 -6.25
C ILE A 34 0.91 -7.63 -5.02
N PHE A 35 -0.16 -6.83 -5.07
CA PHE A 35 -0.60 -6.04 -3.92
C PHE A 35 -0.81 -6.93 -2.69
N HIS A 36 -1.52 -8.05 -2.85
CA HIS A 36 -1.76 -9.02 -1.77
C HIS A 36 -0.45 -9.54 -1.17
N GLU A 37 0.51 -9.92 -2.01
CA GLU A 37 1.82 -10.43 -1.57
C GLU A 37 2.65 -9.34 -0.87
N MET A 38 2.65 -8.11 -1.40
CA MET A 38 3.35 -6.98 -0.77
C MET A 38 2.78 -6.66 0.63
N MET A 39 1.45 -6.68 0.78
CA MET A 39 0.83 -6.53 2.11
C MET A 39 1.29 -7.63 3.07
N ARG A 40 1.42 -8.87 2.59
CA ARG A 40 1.93 -10.00 3.38
C ARG A 40 3.39 -9.79 3.79
N LEU A 41 4.26 -9.35 2.87
CA LEU A 41 5.68 -9.08 3.13
C LEU A 41 5.88 -7.96 4.16
N HIS A 42 5.04 -6.92 4.13
CA HIS A 42 5.03 -5.86 5.14
C HIS A 42 4.28 -6.23 6.43
N ASN A 43 3.92 -7.50 6.61
CA ASN A 43 3.20 -8.01 7.79
C ASN A 43 1.86 -7.30 8.08
N VAL A 44 1.22 -6.73 7.05
CA VAL A 44 -0.12 -6.14 7.18
C VAL A 44 -1.11 -7.24 7.55
N LYS A 45 -2.00 -6.93 8.51
CA LYS A 45 -3.08 -7.82 8.95
C LYS A 45 -4.48 -7.25 8.71
N HIS A 46 -4.62 -5.93 8.73
CA HIS A 46 -5.89 -5.25 8.61
C HIS A 46 -5.83 -4.22 7.49
N ILE A 47 -6.85 -4.22 6.64
CA ILE A 47 -7.06 -3.21 5.61
C ILE A 47 -8.43 -2.60 5.84
N PHE A 48 -8.50 -1.28 5.96
CA PHE A 48 -9.75 -0.54 6.14
C PHE A 48 -10.16 0.03 4.79
N GLY A 49 -11.36 -0.27 4.32
CA GLY A 49 -11.65 0.11 2.93
C GLY A 49 -13.09 0.02 2.52
N TYR A 50 -13.38 0.64 1.38
CA TYR A 50 -14.71 0.64 0.77
C TYR A 50 -14.61 0.24 -0.71
N PRO A 51 -15.42 -0.74 -1.17
CA PRO A 51 -15.31 -1.26 -2.52
C PRO A 51 -15.82 -0.28 -3.58
N GLY A 52 -15.32 -0.43 -4.81
CA GLY A 52 -15.85 0.26 -5.97
C GLY A 52 -15.16 -0.18 -7.27
N GLY A 53 -15.74 0.23 -8.40
CA GLY A 53 -15.47 -0.39 -9.71
C GLY A 53 -14.02 -0.32 -10.21
N THR A 54 -13.25 0.68 -9.79
CA THR A 54 -11.86 0.87 -10.21
C THR A 54 -10.86 0.07 -9.39
N ILE A 55 -11.19 -0.25 -8.13
CA ILE A 55 -10.31 -1.01 -7.22
C ILE A 55 -10.66 -2.51 -7.14
N LEU A 56 -11.70 -2.96 -7.85
CA LEU A 56 -12.12 -4.37 -7.88
C LEU A 56 -10.98 -5.37 -8.15
N PRO A 57 -10.08 -5.16 -9.13
CA PRO A 57 -9.00 -6.13 -9.39
C PRO A 57 -8.09 -6.38 -8.18
N ILE A 58 -7.92 -5.38 -7.32
CA ILE A 58 -7.17 -5.53 -6.07
C ILE A 58 -8.02 -6.28 -5.03
N LEU A 59 -9.29 -5.89 -4.85
CA LEU A 59 -10.20 -6.52 -3.88
C LEU A 59 -10.43 -8.00 -4.16
N ASP A 60 -10.54 -8.39 -5.42
CA ASP A 60 -10.72 -9.79 -5.83
C ASP A 60 -9.55 -10.66 -5.34
N ALA A 61 -8.32 -10.14 -5.38
CA ALA A 61 -7.14 -10.83 -4.87
C ALA A 61 -7.10 -10.93 -3.34
N LEU A 62 -7.86 -10.08 -2.63
CA LEU A 62 -7.97 -10.08 -1.17
C LEU A 62 -9.12 -10.97 -0.66
N TYR A 63 -10.14 -11.24 -1.48
CA TYR A 63 -11.42 -11.84 -1.07
C TYR A 63 -11.28 -13.15 -0.28
N ALA A 64 -10.36 -14.03 -0.68
CA ALA A 64 -10.14 -15.32 -0.03
C ALA A 64 -8.82 -15.37 0.77
N SER A 65 -8.25 -14.22 1.12
CA SER A 65 -6.97 -14.16 1.81
C SER A 65 -7.09 -14.67 3.25
N PRO A 66 -6.33 -15.70 3.66
CA PRO A 66 -6.31 -16.13 5.06
C PRO A 66 -5.42 -15.24 5.93
N HIS A 67 -4.68 -14.29 5.34
CA HIS A 67 -3.67 -13.47 6.02
C HIS A 67 -4.16 -12.07 6.37
N LEU A 68 -5.18 -11.57 5.65
CA LEU A 68 -5.65 -10.20 5.73
C LEU A 68 -7.13 -10.18 6.10
N THR A 69 -7.48 -9.30 7.03
CA THR A 69 -8.88 -8.97 7.34
C THR A 69 -9.23 -7.63 6.71
N PHE A 70 -10.22 -7.65 5.83
CA PHE A 70 -10.78 -6.45 5.24
C PHE A 70 -11.91 -5.92 6.13
N ILE A 71 -11.78 -4.69 6.61
CA ILE A 71 -12.74 -4.03 7.50
C ILE A 71 -13.50 -2.99 6.68
N LEU A 72 -14.81 -3.25 6.51
CA LEU A 72 -15.71 -2.43 5.71
C LEU A 72 -16.45 -1.40 6.58
N PRO A 73 -16.14 -0.09 6.49
CA PRO A 73 -16.94 0.96 7.10
C PRO A 73 -18.20 1.27 6.29
N LYS A 74 -18.97 2.24 6.76
CA LYS A 74 -20.08 2.83 6.00
C LYS A 74 -19.68 4.04 5.15
N HIS A 75 -18.47 4.58 5.34
CA HIS A 75 -17.93 5.73 4.62
C HIS A 75 -16.39 5.67 4.58
N GLU A 76 -15.76 6.13 3.50
CA GLU A 76 -14.30 6.10 3.34
C GLU A 76 -13.58 6.99 4.36
N GLN A 77 -14.18 8.11 4.74
CA GLN A 77 -13.67 8.94 5.85
C GLN A 77 -13.50 8.10 7.13
N SER A 78 -14.47 7.24 7.45
CA SER A 78 -14.35 6.33 8.59
C SER A 78 -13.27 5.28 8.36
N ALA A 79 -13.03 4.83 7.13
CA ALA A 79 -11.90 3.94 6.80
C ALA A 79 -10.57 4.60 7.17
N GLY A 80 -10.38 5.86 6.77
CA GLY A 80 -9.20 6.65 7.12
C GLY A 80 -9.02 6.78 8.63
N HIS A 81 -10.04 7.27 9.35
CA HIS A 81 -9.92 7.45 10.81
C HIS A 81 -9.77 6.14 11.59
N MET A 82 -10.37 5.03 11.13
CA MET A 82 -10.13 3.72 11.72
C MET A 82 -8.67 3.27 11.52
N ALA A 83 -8.11 3.49 10.33
CA ALA A 83 -6.71 3.19 10.04
C ALA A 83 -5.76 4.05 10.89
N GLU A 84 -6.09 5.33 11.13
CA GLU A 84 -5.34 6.19 12.05
C GLU A 84 -5.38 5.65 13.48
N GLY A 85 -6.58 5.31 13.98
CA GLY A 85 -6.74 4.70 15.30
C GLY A 85 -5.95 3.40 15.44
N TYR A 86 -5.98 2.55 14.41
CA TYR A 86 -5.20 1.32 14.35
C TYR A 86 -3.70 1.57 14.43
N ALA A 87 -3.17 2.48 13.60
CA ALA A 87 -1.75 2.82 13.58
C ALA A 87 -1.24 3.38 14.91
N ARG A 88 -2.09 4.15 15.61
CA ARG A 88 -1.75 4.74 16.91
C ARG A 88 -1.88 3.76 18.07
N ALA A 89 -2.83 2.83 17.99
CA ALA A 89 -3.08 1.83 19.02
C ALA A 89 -2.21 0.59 18.90
N SER A 90 -1.54 0.37 17.76
CA SER A 90 -0.60 -0.74 17.60
C SER A 90 0.63 -0.52 18.49
N ILE A 91 0.58 -1.06 19.70
CA ILE A 91 1.68 -1.06 20.67
C ILE A 91 2.65 -2.17 20.23
N SER A 92 3.57 -1.84 19.33
CA SER A 92 4.64 -2.72 18.87
C SER A 92 5.96 -1.98 18.93
N SER A 93 7.08 -2.70 19.08
CA SER A 93 8.43 -2.15 18.95
C SER A 93 8.70 -1.52 17.58
N TYR A 94 7.86 -1.83 16.58
CA TYR A 94 7.93 -1.27 15.24
C TYR A 94 6.61 -0.55 14.90
N PRO A 95 6.66 0.70 14.39
CA PRO A 95 5.46 1.41 13.98
C PRO A 95 4.75 0.64 12.85
N THR A 96 3.43 0.46 12.98
CA THR A 96 2.61 -0.21 11.97
C THR A 96 1.74 0.84 11.27
N PRO A 97 1.87 1.05 9.95
CA PRO A 97 1.02 2.00 9.26
C PRO A 97 -0.42 1.49 9.16
N GLY A 98 -1.38 2.42 9.23
CA GLY A 98 -2.77 2.12 8.90
C GLY A 98 -2.94 2.00 7.39
N ILE A 99 -3.46 0.87 6.90
CA ILE A 99 -3.66 0.63 5.48
C ILE A 99 -5.12 0.92 5.09
N VAL A 100 -5.30 1.84 4.14
CA VAL A 100 -6.60 2.21 3.59
C VAL A 100 -6.70 1.75 2.14
N LEU A 101 -7.83 1.17 1.73
CA LEU A 101 -8.10 0.74 0.35
C LEU A 101 -9.47 1.22 -0.13
N VAL A 102 -9.51 2.15 -1.09
CA VAL A 102 -10.76 2.75 -1.59
C VAL A 102 -10.78 2.82 -3.11
N THR A 103 -11.97 3.01 -3.67
CA THR A 103 -12.17 3.25 -5.10
C THR A 103 -11.72 4.66 -5.53
N SER A 104 -11.69 4.91 -6.84
CA SER A 104 -11.42 6.22 -7.44
C SER A 104 -12.47 7.29 -7.12
N GLY A 105 -12.23 8.51 -7.59
CA GLY A 105 -13.20 9.60 -7.58
C GLY A 105 -13.72 9.85 -6.16
N PRO A 106 -15.03 9.69 -5.89
CA PRO A 106 -15.62 10.00 -4.60
C PRO A 106 -14.97 9.23 -3.43
N GLY A 107 -14.60 7.96 -3.65
CA GLY A 107 -13.98 7.15 -2.60
C GLY A 107 -12.64 7.72 -2.13
N ALA A 108 -11.82 8.14 -3.09
CA ALA A 108 -10.53 8.77 -2.83
C ALA A 108 -10.68 10.19 -2.24
N THR A 109 -11.60 11.01 -2.76
CA THR A 109 -11.81 12.37 -2.24
C THR A 109 -12.34 12.40 -0.81
N ASN A 110 -13.10 11.38 -0.42
CA ASN A 110 -13.57 11.21 0.96
C ASN A 110 -12.43 10.96 1.97
N LEU A 111 -11.21 10.66 1.50
CA LEU A 111 -10.02 10.51 2.35
C LEU A 111 -9.28 11.83 2.62
N ILE A 112 -9.66 12.96 2.01
CA ILE A 112 -8.92 14.22 2.20
C ILE A 112 -8.83 14.61 3.68
N THR A 113 -9.92 14.50 4.42
CA THR A 113 -9.95 14.81 5.86
C THR A 113 -9.05 13.91 6.70
N PRO A 114 -9.15 12.56 6.64
CA PRO A 114 -8.24 11.70 7.41
C PRO A 114 -6.78 11.81 6.96
N LEU A 115 -6.51 12.07 5.68
CA LEU A 115 -5.15 12.36 5.21
C LEU A 115 -4.60 13.63 5.88
N GLN A 116 -5.37 14.73 5.89
CA GLN A 116 -4.92 15.95 6.56
C GLN A 116 -4.74 15.75 8.08
N ASN A 117 -5.63 14.99 8.73
CA ASN A 117 -5.49 14.68 10.16
C ASN A 117 -4.22 13.89 10.44
N ALA A 118 -3.98 12.80 9.70
CA ALA A 118 -2.78 11.98 9.84
C ALA A 118 -1.49 12.78 9.59
N LEU A 119 -1.49 13.70 8.62
CA LEU A 119 -0.33 14.57 8.35
C LEU A 119 -0.06 15.52 9.51
N SER A 120 -1.12 16.10 10.07
CA SER A 120 -1.05 17.07 11.16
C SER A 120 -0.58 16.42 12.47
N ASP A 121 -1.01 15.18 12.72
CA ASP A 121 -0.69 14.43 13.94
C ASP A 121 0.58 13.57 13.80
N GLY A 122 1.11 13.42 12.58
CA GLY A 122 2.25 12.56 12.30
C GLY A 122 1.94 11.06 12.43
N THR A 123 0.74 10.65 11.99
CA THR A 123 0.29 9.26 12.02
C THR A 123 0.67 8.54 10.71
N PRO A 124 1.34 7.37 10.74
CA PRO A 124 1.67 6.63 9.53
C PRO A 124 0.41 6.00 8.93
N LEU A 125 0.04 6.45 7.73
CA LEU A 125 -1.14 5.97 7.01
C LEU A 125 -0.81 5.81 5.53
N ILE A 126 -1.19 4.69 4.93
CA ILE A 126 -0.96 4.42 3.50
C ILE A 126 -2.31 4.20 2.85
N ALA A 127 -2.72 5.13 2.00
CA ALA A 127 -3.97 5.06 1.26
C ALA A 127 -3.72 4.57 -0.17
N PHE A 128 -4.29 3.41 -0.48
CA PHE A 128 -4.37 2.88 -1.84
C PHE A 128 -5.72 3.26 -2.44
N CYS A 129 -5.68 4.06 -3.49
CA CYS A 129 -6.88 4.54 -4.17
C CYS A 129 -6.95 3.94 -5.57
N GLY A 130 -8.11 3.43 -5.97
CA GLY A 130 -8.34 3.07 -7.36
C GLY A 130 -8.27 4.28 -8.28
N GLN A 131 -8.04 4.06 -9.56
CA GLN A 131 -8.20 5.06 -10.62
C GLN A 131 -8.84 4.43 -11.85
N VAL A 132 -9.44 5.26 -12.71
CA VAL A 132 -9.84 4.85 -14.06
C VAL A 132 -8.63 4.23 -14.80
N ALA A 133 -8.90 3.46 -15.85
CA ALA A 133 -7.83 2.85 -16.63
C ALA A 133 -6.87 3.94 -17.16
N THR A 134 -5.57 3.64 -17.29
CA THR A 134 -4.56 4.62 -17.74
C THR A 134 -4.94 5.32 -19.04
N SER A 135 -5.60 4.60 -19.95
CA SER A 135 -6.09 5.12 -21.24
C SER A 135 -7.28 6.09 -21.12
N ALA A 136 -7.93 6.16 -19.96
CA ALA A 136 -9.07 7.02 -19.66
C ALA A 136 -8.70 8.25 -18.81
N ILE A 137 -7.49 8.31 -18.26
CA ILE A 137 -7.03 9.45 -17.47
C ILE A 137 -6.93 10.71 -18.36
N GLY A 138 -7.37 11.85 -17.84
CA GLY A 138 -7.43 13.15 -18.48
C GLY A 138 -8.62 13.32 -19.45
N LYS A 139 -9.67 12.51 -19.32
CA LYS A 139 -10.81 12.50 -20.27
C LYS A 139 -12.17 12.76 -19.62
N ASP A 140 -12.17 13.21 -18.36
CA ASP A 140 -13.38 13.42 -17.55
C ASP A 140 -14.24 12.15 -17.49
N GLY A 141 -13.56 11.01 -17.29
CA GLY A 141 -14.17 9.69 -17.22
C GLY A 141 -15.08 9.53 -16.00
N PHE A 142 -15.97 8.53 -16.07
CA PHE A 142 -16.83 8.20 -14.94
C PHE A 142 -15.99 7.87 -13.68
N GLN A 143 -16.25 8.60 -12.59
CA GLN A 143 -15.52 8.51 -11.32
C GLN A 143 -14.01 8.80 -11.43
N GLU A 144 -13.60 9.57 -12.45
CA GLU A 144 -12.28 10.17 -12.50
C GLU A 144 -12.20 11.38 -11.57
N ALA A 145 -11.10 11.52 -10.83
CA ALA A 145 -10.73 12.73 -10.12
C ALA A 145 -9.19 12.84 -10.10
N ASP A 146 -8.67 14.07 -10.06
CA ASP A 146 -7.24 14.34 -9.86
C ASP A 146 -6.86 14.15 -8.38
N VAL A 147 -6.87 12.90 -7.93
CA VAL A 147 -6.58 12.53 -6.53
C VAL A 147 -5.15 12.96 -6.16
N LEU A 148 -4.19 12.85 -7.08
CA LEU A 148 -2.80 13.26 -6.83
C LEU A 148 -2.69 14.77 -6.61
N GLY A 149 -3.34 15.59 -7.43
CA GLY A 149 -3.40 17.04 -7.23
C GLY A 149 -4.10 17.41 -5.91
N MET A 150 -5.25 16.80 -5.64
CA MET A 150 -6.05 17.07 -4.43
C MET A 150 -5.35 16.66 -3.13
N THR A 151 -4.60 15.55 -3.14
CA THR A 151 -3.96 15.01 -1.93
C THR A 151 -2.53 15.51 -1.72
N ARG A 152 -1.96 16.24 -2.68
CA ARG A 152 -0.56 16.72 -2.63
C ARG A 152 -0.22 17.51 -1.37
N PHE A 153 -1.18 18.27 -0.83
CA PHE A 153 -0.97 19.14 0.33
C PHE A 153 -1.40 18.50 1.67
N CYS A 154 -2.05 17.34 1.63
CA CYS A 154 -2.44 16.59 2.83
C CYS A 154 -1.72 15.23 2.91
N THR A 155 -0.62 15.05 2.17
CA THR A 155 0.23 13.85 2.21
C THR A 155 1.71 14.22 2.30
N LYS A 156 2.53 13.31 2.83
CA LYS A 156 4.00 13.42 2.74
C LYS A 156 4.49 13.18 1.31
N TRP A 157 3.81 12.29 0.60
CA TRP A 157 4.12 11.86 -0.75
C TRP A 157 2.91 11.18 -1.37
N ASN A 158 2.76 11.36 -2.67
CA ASN A 158 1.77 10.62 -3.44
C ASN A 158 2.32 10.25 -4.83
N VAL A 159 1.79 9.17 -5.40
CA VAL A 159 2.19 8.67 -6.73
C VAL A 159 1.03 7.97 -7.42
N GLY A 160 0.96 8.09 -8.74
CA GLY A 160 0.11 7.26 -9.59
C GLY A 160 0.95 6.19 -10.29
N VAL A 161 0.54 4.93 -10.11
CA VAL A 161 1.18 3.79 -10.76
C VAL A 161 0.74 3.73 -12.22
N LYS A 162 1.69 3.79 -13.15
CA LYS A 162 1.52 3.77 -14.61
C LYS A 162 1.63 2.37 -15.20
N HIS A 163 2.39 1.48 -14.58
CA HIS A 163 2.59 0.10 -15.07
C HIS A 163 2.68 -0.91 -13.94
N VAL A 164 2.16 -2.13 -14.14
CA VAL A 164 2.20 -3.19 -13.10
C VAL A 164 3.62 -3.51 -12.62
N ARG A 165 4.62 -3.33 -13.49
CA ARG A 165 6.05 -3.55 -13.18
C ARG A 165 6.59 -2.68 -12.05
N GLU A 166 6.08 -1.46 -11.89
CA GLU A 166 6.52 -0.57 -10.82
C GLU A 166 5.67 -0.71 -9.56
N LEU A 167 4.55 -1.44 -9.59
CA LEU A 167 3.66 -1.58 -8.45
C LEU A 167 4.37 -2.07 -7.17
N PRO A 168 5.23 -3.11 -7.19
CA PRO A 168 5.98 -3.53 -6.00
C PRO A 168 6.84 -2.39 -5.44
N GLN A 169 7.59 -1.72 -6.32
CA GLN A 169 8.48 -0.63 -5.93
C GLN A 169 7.72 0.56 -5.34
N ARG A 170 6.57 0.95 -5.93
CA ARG A 170 5.74 2.05 -5.40
C ARG A 170 5.16 1.72 -4.04
N ILE A 171 4.85 0.46 -3.78
CA ILE A 171 4.40 0.02 -2.45
C ILE A 171 5.56 0.14 -1.45
N GLU A 172 6.75 -0.37 -1.77
CA GLU A 172 7.94 -0.23 -0.91
C GLU A 172 8.26 1.24 -0.59
N GLU A 173 8.25 2.11 -1.60
CA GLU A 173 8.42 3.55 -1.44
C GLU A 173 7.34 4.15 -0.50
N ALA A 174 6.08 3.73 -0.64
CA ALA A 174 5.00 4.18 0.22
C ALA A 174 5.24 3.82 1.70
N PHE A 175 5.62 2.57 1.99
CA PHE A 175 5.95 2.15 3.35
C PHE A 175 7.15 2.91 3.91
N TRP A 176 8.20 3.05 3.12
CA TRP A 176 9.40 3.77 3.52
C TRP A 176 9.10 5.25 3.82
N VAL A 177 8.36 5.94 2.94
CA VAL A 177 8.02 7.36 3.17
C VAL A 177 7.05 7.52 4.34
N ALA A 178 6.04 6.68 4.49
CA ALA A 178 5.07 6.80 5.59
C ALA A 178 5.73 6.67 6.97
N LEU A 179 6.78 5.85 7.07
CA LEU A 179 7.44 5.50 8.34
C LEU A 179 8.73 6.30 8.64
N SER A 180 9.38 6.88 7.63
CA SER A 180 10.65 7.59 7.80
C SER A 180 10.48 9.01 8.36
N GLY A 181 11.45 9.47 9.16
CA GLY A 181 11.47 10.81 9.75
C GLY A 181 10.23 11.07 10.61
N ARG A 182 9.59 12.24 10.45
CA ARG A 182 8.23 12.44 10.98
C ARG A 182 7.27 11.58 10.17
N MET A 183 6.68 10.58 10.80
CA MET A 183 5.68 9.70 10.18
C MET A 183 4.51 10.50 9.61
N GLY A 184 3.80 9.94 8.64
CA GLY A 184 2.66 10.62 8.05
C GLY A 184 2.01 9.86 6.90
N PRO A 185 0.97 10.44 6.31
CA PRO A 185 0.16 9.80 5.30
C PRO A 185 0.81 9.85 3.92
N VAL A 186 0.60 8.79 3.15
CA VAL A 186 0.96 8.72 1.73
C VAL A 186 -0.21 8.17 0.91
N VAL A 187 -0.25 8.51 -0.38
CA VAL A 187 -1.26 8.02 -1.31
C VAL A 187 -0.60 7.31 -2.49
N VAL A 188 -1.06 6.10 -2.79
CA VAL A 188 -0.69 5.35 -3.99
C VAL A 188 -1.95 5.12 -4.82
N GLU A 189 -2.02 5.78 -5.96
CA GLU A 189 -3.10 5.63 -6.91
C GLU A 189 -2.82 4.44 -7.86
N VAL A 190 -3.75 3.51 -7.95
CA VAL A 190 -3.64 2.28 -8.75
C VAL A 190 -4.74 2.26 -9.81
N PRO A 191 -4.41 2.56 -11.08
CA PRO A 191 -5.33 2.42 -12.20
C PRO A 191 -5.87 1.00 -12.34
N LYS A 192 -7.14 0.89 -12.76
CA LYS A 192 -7.84 -0.38 -12.90
C LYS A 192 -7.09 -1.40 -13.77
N ASP A 193 -6.53 -0.95 -14.89
CA ASP A 193 -5.76 -1.77 -15.84
C ASP A 193 -4.38 -2.16 -15.29
N VAL A 194 -3.80 -1.37 -14.38
CA VAL A 194 -2.59 -1.75 -13.63
C VAL A 194 -2.92 -2.83 -12.59
N GLY A 195 -4.02 -2.67 -11.85
CA GLY A 195 -4.48 -3.67 -10.88
C GLY A 195 -4.85 -5.01 -11.53
N ALA A 196 -5.39 -4.98 -12.75
CA ALA A 196 -5.70 -6.18 -13.54
C ALA A 196 -4.52 -6.69 -14.38
N GLY A 197 -3.52 -5.85 -14.64
CA GLY A 197 -2.39 -6.16 -15.51
C GLY A 197 -1.52 -7.29 -14.95
N VAL A 198 -0.90 -8.07 -15.85
CA VAL A 198 -0.02 -9.18 -15.50
C VAL A 198 1.44 -8.74 -15.57
N TYR A 199 2.18 -8.99 -14.49
CA TYR A 199 3.60 -8.72 -14.42
C TYR A 199 4.36 -9.69 -15.33
N SER A 200 5.11 -9.14 -16.28
CA SER A 200 5.86 -9.86 -17.30
C SER A 200 7.19 -9.17 -17.59
#